data_AF-A0A1G2PN71-F1
#
_entry.id   AF-A0A1G2PN71-F1
#
_cell.length_a   1.000
_cell.length_b   1.000
_cell.length_c   1.000
_cell.angle_alpha   90.00
_cell.angle_beta   90.00
_cell.angle_gamma   90.00
#
_symmetry.space_group_name_H-M   'P 1'
#
loop_
_entity.id
_entity.type
_entity.pdbx_description
1 polymer ?
#
loop_
_entity_poly.entity_id
_entity_poly.type
_entity_poly.pdbx_seq_one_letter_code
_entity_poly.pdbx_strand_id
1 'polypeptide(L)'
;MGAAVVVAAYIVFGSSAGQNANHKETPEALAARFERLSQSGNSTCSASFRQSVASGDAGERLQGSCCSPMDLHRYTEQVEGLQQYASIPEIPPDPYDIDAELAQQLTASYDAQLTPEQQLAYDYAMANSNEKGPCCCKCWRWYVYGGLGKLLIQKYGFTGEQVTEVWNLSDGCGGAGDHAGHEAPDAAKETF
;
A
#
# COMPACT_ATOMS: atom_id res chain seq x y z
N MET A 1 14.40 -24.16 -72.10
CA MET A 1 14.39 -22.78 -71.57
C MET A 1 13.47 -22.78 -70.37
N GLY A 2 14.00 -22.82 -69.14
CA GLY A 2 13.20 -22.80 -67.92
C GLY A 2 13.97 -22.02 -66.87
N ALA A 3 13.52 -20.79 -66.60
CA ALA A 3 14.10 -19.94 -65.57
C ALA A 3 13.49 -20.31 -64.22
N ALA A 4 14.31 -20.78 -63.30
CA ALA A 4 13.92 -20.94 -61.90
C ALA A 4 14.03 -19.57 -61.21
N VAL A 5 12.90 -19.06 -60.72
CA VAL A 5 12.83 -17.84 -59.91
C VAL A 5 13.12 -18.23 -58.45
N VAL A 6 14.24 -17.74 -57.91
CA VAL A 6 14.57 -17.86 -56.49
C VAL A 6 13.91 -16.69 -55.76
N VAL A 7 12.87 -16.96 -54.96
CA VAL A 7 12.26 -15.98 -54.07
C VAL A 7 12.98 -16.03 -52.74
N ALA A 8 13.86 -15.06 -52.49
CA ALA A 8 14.47 -14.87 -51.18
C ALA A 8 13.45 -14.21 -50.23
N ALA A 9 12.95 -14.96 -49.26
CA ALA A 9 12.13 -14.43 -48.19
C ALA A 9 13.03 -13.78 -47.14
N TYR A 10 13.00 -12.44 -47.05
CA TYR A 10 13.64 -11.71 -45.95
C TYR A 10 12.75 -11.80 -44.72
N ILE A 11 13.17 -12.55 -43.71
CA ILE A 11 12.57 -12.53 -42.38
C ILE A 11 13.03 -11.23 -41.70
N VAL A 12 12.14 -10.25 -41.64
CA VAL A 12 12.34 -9.06 -40.82
C VAL A 12 12.11 -9.46 -39.37
N PHE A 13 13.20 -9.59 -38.60
CA PHE A 13 13.13 -9.67 -37.15
C PHE A 13 12.58 -8.34 -36.63
N GLY A 14 11.29 -8.36 -36.24
CA GLY A 14 10.69 -7.26 -35.48
C GLY A 14 11.27 -7.25 -34.08
N SER A 15 12.28 -6.42 -33.85
CA SER A 15 12.78 -6.10 -32.51
C SER A 15 11.67 -5.41 -31.74
N SER A 16 11.02 -6.10 -30.79
CA SER A 16 10.18 -5.48 -29.77
C SER A 16 11.09 -4.75 -28.77
N ALA A 17 11.59 -3.60 -29.21
CA ALA A 17 12.29 -2.65 -28.36
C ALA A 17 11.31 -2.04 -27.36
N GLY A 18 11.54 -2.34 -26.08
CA GLY A 18 11.23 -1.55 -24.90
C GLY A 18 9.97 -0.68 -24.90
N GLN A 19 8.93 -1.15 -24.22
CA GLN A 19 7.97 -0.25 -23.57
C GLN A 19 8.39 -0.08 -22.10
N ASN A 20 9.47 0.67 -21.88
CA ASN A 20 9.70 1.34 -20.60
C ASN A 20 9.35 2.81 -20.80
N ALA A 21 8.05 3.07 -20.93
CA ALA A 21 7.52 4.42 -20.80
C ALA A 21 6.86 4.50 -19.43
N ASN A 22 7.32 5.44 -18.62
CA ASN A 22 6.67 5.91 -17.41
C ASN A 22 5.28 6.46 -17.81
N HIS A 23 4.31 5.55 -17.98
CA HIS A 23 2.95 5.91 -18.35
C HIS A 23 2.23 6.28 -17.06
N LYS A 24 2.17 7.58 -16.77
CA LYS A 24 1.26 8.10 -15.76
C LYS A 24 -0.14 7.58 -16.11
N GLU A 25 -0.72 6.82 -15.20
CA GLU A 25 -2.05 6.25 -15.39
C GLU A 25 -3.06 7.34 -15.76
N THR A 26 -3.95 7.05 -16.72
CA THR A 26 -4.93 8.05 -17.14
C THR A 26 -5.99 8.25 -16.04
N PRO A 27 -6.61 9.43 -15.95
CA PRO A 27 -7.69 9.68 -14.99
C PRO A 27 -8.83 8.65 -15.08
N GLU A 28 -9.15 8.18 -16.29
CA GLU A 28 -10.20 7.19 -16.52
C GLU A 28 -9.82 5.81 -15.98
N ALA A 29 -8.56 5.39 -16.16
CA ALA A 29 -8.06 4.12 -15.62
C ALA A 29 -8.05 4.15 -14.08
N LEU A 30 -7.62 5.27 -13.49
CA LEU A 30 -7.61 5.46 -12.05
C LEU A 30 -9.03 5.47 -11.47
N ALA A 31 -9.98 6.16 -12.12
CA ALA A 31 -11.39 6.16 -11.71
C ALA A 31 -12.02 4.76 -11.79
N ALA A 32 -11.71 3.99 -12.84
CA ALA A 32 -12.18 2.61 -12.96
C ALA A 32 -11.60 1.69 -11.89
N ARG A 33 -10.33 1.90 -11.48
CA ARG A 33 -9.73 1.15 -10.36
C ARG A 33 -10.39 1.54 -9.04
N PHE A 34 -10.61 2.83 -8.78
CA PHE A 34 -11.36 3.31 -7.62
C PHE A 34 -12.75 2.68 -7.53
N GLU A 35 -13.50 2.63 -8.63
CA GLU A 35 -14.84 2.06 -8.66
C GLU A 35 -14.83 0.60 -8.21
N ARG A 36 -13.88 -0.20 -8.72
CA ARG A 36 -13.74 -1.60 -8.27
C ARG A 36 -13.38 -1.69 -6.79
N LEU A 37 -12.33 -0.98 -6.35
CA LEU A 37 -11.84 -1.10 -4.97
C LEU A 37 -12.86 -0.59 -3.94
N SER A 38 -13.64 0.44 -4.28
CA SER A 38 -14.67 1.01 -3.40
C SER A 38 -15.91 0.13 -3.25
N GLN A 39 -16.19 -0.73 -4.23
CA GLN A 39 -17.40 -1.57 -4.25
C GLN A 39 -17.13 -3.03 -3.86
N SER A 40 -15.92 -3.55 -4.07
CA SER A 40 -15.63 -4.98 -3.93
C SER A 40 -14.35 -5.28 -3.11
N GLY A 41 -14.18 -4.60 -1.99
CA GLY A 41 -13.08 -4.85 -1.05
C GLY A 41 -13.31 -6.06 -0.14
N ASN A 42 -12.22 -6.64 0.37
CA ASN A 42 -12.22 -7.71 1.38
C ASN A 42 -11.58 -7.27 2.71
N SER A 43 -11.01 -6.07 2.77
CA SER A 43 -10.40 -5.50 3.96
C SER A 43 -11.43 -5.26 5.06
N THR A 44 -11.19 -5.78 6.26
CA THR A 44 -12.05 -5.49 7.42
C THR A 44 -11.25 -5.15 8.68
N CYS A 45 -11.79 -4.25 9.50
CA CYS A 45 -11.26 -3.95 10.83
C CYS A 45 -11.75 -4.97 11.87
N SER A 46 -11.25 -6.21 11.77
CA SER A 46 -11.58 -7.27 12.72
C SER A 46 -10.34 -8.03 13.20
N ALA A 47 -10.42 -8.59 14.41
CA ALA A 47 -9.34 -9.39 14.99
C ALA A 47 -9.08 -10.67 14.17
N SER A 48 -10.14 -11.31 13.65
CA SER A 48 -10.04 -12.51 12.81
C SER A 48 -9.37 -12.22 11.48
N PHE A 49 -9.70 -11.11 10.82
CA PHE A 49 -9.05 -10.72 9.57
C PHE A 49 -7.57 -10.33 9.79
N ARG A 50 -7.27 -9.64 10.90
CA ARG A 50 -5.87 -9.43 11.31
C ARG A 50 -5.12 -10.75 11.46
N GLN A 51 -5.74 -11.74 12.10
CA GLN A 51 -5.11 -13.05 12.27
C GLN A 51 -4.90 -13.75 10.93
N SER A 52 -5.85 -13.69 9.99
CA SER A 52 -5.68 -14.29 8.65
C SER A 52 -4.57 -13.62 7.85
N VAL A 53 -4.37 -12.30 7.99
CA VAL A 53 -3.23 -11.61 7.36
C VAL A 53 -1.91 -12.11 7.94
N ALA A 54 -1.83 -12.24 9.27
CA ALA A 54 -0.62 -12.72 9.94
C ALA A 54 -0.29 -14.18 9.60
N SER A 55 -1.30 -15.05 9.43
CA SER A 55 -1.11 -16.46 9.08
C SER A 55 -0.91 -16.71 7.57
N GLY A 56 -1.14 -15.70 6.72
CA GLY A 56 -1.06 -15.85 5.26
C GLY A 56 -2.32 -16.44 4.62
N ASP A 57 -3.45 -16.44 5.34
CA ASP A 57 -4.73 -17.02 4.92
C ASP A 57 -5.70 -15.96 4.35
N ALA A 58 -5.28 -14.71 4.20
CA ALA A 58 -6.13 -13.58 3.80
C ALA A 58 -6.42 -13.52 2.27
N GLY A 59 -6.09 -14.56 1.51
CA GLY A 59 -6.20 -14.59 0.05
C GLY A 59 -4.94 -14.02 -0.63
N GLU A 60 -5.07 -13.64 -1.91
CA GLU A 60 -3.93 -13.12 -2.69
C GLU A 60 -3.73 -11.62 -2.50
N ARG A 61 -4.82 -10.86 -2.35
CA ARG A 61 -4.80 -9.39 -2.26
C ARG A 61 -5.73 -8.87 -1.18
N LEU A 62 -5.31 -7.83 -0.46
CA LEU A 62 -6.09 -7.12 0.54
C LEU A 62 -6.61 -5.83 -0.09
N GLN A 63 -7.92 -5.73 -0.31
CA GLN A 63 -8.51 -4.71 -1.16
C GLN A 63 -9.59 -3.89 -0.46
N GLY A 64 -9.66 -2.61 -0.84
CA GLY A 64 -10.65 -1.65 -0.35
C GLY A 64 -10.35 -1.10 1.04
N SER A 65 -11.22 -0.20 1.50
CA SER A 65 -11.10 0.48 2.80
C SER A 65 -11.69 -0.35 3.94
N CYS A 66 -11.21 -0.11 5.17
CA CYS A 66 -11.61 -0.91 6.33
C CYS A 66 -12.46 -0.17 7.39
N CYS A 67 -12.52 1.17 7.36
CA CYS A 67 -13.24 1.97 8.37
C CYS A 67 -14.32 2.88 7.79
N SER A 68 -14.01 3.58 6.70
CA SER A 68 -14.89 4.55 6.04
C SER A 68 -14.93 4.30 4.53
N PRO A 69 -15.99 4.74 3.81
CA PRO A 69 -16.02 4.67 2.35
C PRO A 69 -14.81 5.37 1.73
N MET A 70 -14.29 4.85 0.61
CA MET A 70 -13.21 5.51 -0.13
C MET A 70 -13.68 6.82 -0.75
N ASP A 71 -12.76 7.77 -0.89
CA ASP A 71 -12.97 9.05 -1.58
C ASP A 71 -12.06 9.13 -2.82
N LEU A 72 -12.63 9.47 -3.99
CA LEU A 72 -11.90 9.44 -5.26
C LEU A 72 -10.81 10.52 -5.33
N HIS A 73 -11.07 11.70 -4.76
CA HIS A 73 -10.10 12.78 -4.76
C HIS A 73 -8.89 12.39 -3.92
N ARG A 74 -9.13 11.95 -2.68
CA ARG A 74 -8.08 11.46 -1.78
C ARG A 74 -7.33 10.27 -2.36
N TYR A 75 -8.04 9.29 -2.91
CA TYR A 75 -7.43 8.12 -3.55
C TYR A 75 -6.45 8.52 -4.67
N THR A 76 -6.83 9.52 -5.47
CA THR A 76 -5.98 10.03 -6.55
C THR A 76 -4.69 10.64 -6.00
N GLU A 77 -4.79 11.50 -4.98
CA GLU A 77 -3.62 12.12 -4.34
C GLU A 77 -2.68 11.08 -3.73
N GLN A 78 -3.25 10.04 -3.11
CA GLN A 78 -2.48 8.96 -2.51
C GLN A 78 -1.70 8.15 -3.54
N VAL A 79 -2.36 7.68 -4.60
CA VAL A 79 -1.71 6.91 -5.67
C VAL A 79 -0.64 7.75 -6.38
N GLU A 80 -0.92 9.01 -6.69
CA GLU A 80 0.07 9.90 -7.31
C GLU A 80 1.24 10.19 -6.38
N GLY A 81 0.97 10.48 -5.10
CA GLY A 81 2.00 10.77 -4.11
C GLY A 81 2.92 9.58 -3.82
N LEU A 82 2.39 8.35 -3.86
CA LEU A 82 3.19 7.13 -3.67
C LEU A 82 4.17 6.85 -4.83
N GLN A 83 4.01 7.48 -6.00
CA GLN A 83 4.93 7.28 -7.12
C GLN A 83 6.36 7.68 -6.79
N GLN A 84 6.57 8.64 -5.89
CA GLN A 84 7.92 9.03 -5.44
C GLN A 84 8.65 7.88 -4.72
N TYR A 85 7.90 6.92 -4.19
CA TYR A 85 8.41 5.75 -3.47
C TYR A 85 8.47 4.48 -4.34
N ALA A 86 8.18 4.55 -5.64
CA ALA A 86 8.07 3.39 -6.53
C ALA A 86 9.34 2.53 -6.67
N SER A 87 10.50 3.04 -6.23
CA SER A 87 11.75 2.26 -6.21
C SER A 87 11.92 1.37 -4.97
N ILE A 88 11.03 1.50 -3.98
CA ILE A 88 11.03 0.73 -2.74
C ILE A 88 9.91 -0.33 -2.84
N PRO A 89 10.23 -1.61 -3.14
CA PRO A 89 9.23 -2.62 -3.42
C PRO A 89 8.33 -2.95 -2.22
N GLU A 90 8.77 -2.65 -1.00
CA GLU A 90 7.99 -2.86 0.22
C GLU A 90 6.90 -1.80 0.44
N ILE A 91 6.93 -0.67 -0.26
CA ILE A 91 5.87 0.35 -0.20
C ILE A 91 4.83 0.01 -1.28
N PRO A 92 3.61 -0.39 -0.91
CA PRO A 92 2.57 -0.68 -1.90
C PRO A 92 2.25 0.59 -2.71
N PRO A 93 2.18 0.51 -4.06
CA PRO A 93 1.91 1.67 -4.90
C PRO A 93 0.45 2.13 -4.85
N ASP A 94 -0.46 1.27 -4.37
CA ASP A 94 -1.88 1.56 -4.17
C ASP A 94 -2.25 1.22 -2.72
N PRO A 95 -2.72 2.18 -1.90
CA PRO A 95 -3.07 1.92 -0.51
C PRO A 95 -4.36 1.11 -0.35
N TYR A 96 -5.11 0.83 -1.40
CA TYR A 96 -6.32 0.02 -1.32
C TYR A 96 -6.19 -1.30 -2.08
N ASP A 97 -4.99 -1.68 -2.54
CA ASP A 97 -4.73 -2.96 -3.22
C ASP A 97 -3.36 -3.55 -2.83
N ILE A 98 -3.32 -4.24 -1.69
CA ILE A 98 -2.08 -4.72 -1.08
C ILE A 98 -1.86 -6.20 -1.39
N ASP A 99 -0.63 -6.55 -1.73
CA ASP A 99 -0.25 -7.95 -1.86
C ASP A 99 -0.27 -8.66 -0.50
N ALA A 100 -0.96 -9.79 -0.39
CA ALA A 100 -1.17 -10.45 0.90
C ALA A 100 0.12 -11.05 1.46
N GLU A 101 1.04 -11.53 0.60
CA GLU A 101 2.34 -12.05 1.04
C GLU A 101 3.20 -10.90 1.58
N LEU A 102 3.24 -9.77 0.87
CA LEU A 102 3.91 -8.56 1.37
C LEU A 102 3.31 -8.11 2.71
N ALA A 103 1.99 -8.08 2.84
CA ALA A 103 1.32 -7.72 4.09
C ALA A 103 1.71 -8.68 5.23
N GLN A 104 1.81 -9.98 4.98
CA GLN A 104 2.28 -10.95 5.97
C GLN A 104 3.72 -10.65 6.42
N GLN A 105 4.63 -10.43 5.46
CA GLN A 105 6.04 -10.12 5.73
C GLN A 105 6.19 -8.82 6.56
N LEU A 106 5.43 -7.79 6.20
CA LEU A 106 5.42 -6.52 6.93
C LEU A 106 4.82 -6.68 8.33
N THR A 107 3.76 -7.49 8.49
CA THR A 107 3.20 -7.81 9.81
C THR A 107 4.25 -8.47 10.71
N ALA A 108 5.03 -9.41 10.18
CA ALA A 108 6.12 -10.05 10.94
C ALA A 108 7.22 -9.05 11.34
N SER A 109 7.38 -7.96 10.59
CA SER A 109 8.35 -6.90 10.88
C SER A 109 7.88 -5.94 11.99
N TYR A 110 6.59 -6.00 12.38
CA TYR A 110 6.02 -5.12 13.41
C TYR A 110 6.70 -5.29 14.77
N ASP A 111 7.13 -6.51 15.13
CA ASP A 111 7.80 -6.77 16.41
C ASP A 111 9.33 -6.62 16.34
N ALA A 112 9.87 -6.18 15.21
CA ALA A 112 11.31 -5.90 15.08
C ALA A 112 11.76 -4.85 16.12
N GLN A 113 12.92 -5.11 16.73
CA GLN A 113 13.53 -4.19 17.68
C GLN A 113 14.28 -3.08 16.94
N LEU A 114 14.02 -1.83 17.31
CA LEU A 114 14.74 -0.67 16.82
C LEU A 114 15.86 -0.29 17.80
N THR A 115 16.94 0.31 17.30
CA THR A 115 17.89 1.01 18.20
C THR A 115 17.19 2.23 18.84
N PRO A 116 17.74 2.82 19.92
CA PRO A 116 17.16 4.01 20.51
C PRO A 116 16.96 5.16 19.51
N GLU A 117 17.91 5.40 18.62
CA GLU A 117 17.82 6.45 17.59
C GLU A 117 16.73 6.15 16.55
N GLN A 118 16.63 4.89 16.11
CA GLN A 118 15.58 4.45 15.19
C GLN A 118 14.20 4.54 15.83
N GLN A 119 14.10 4.22 17.13
CA GLN A 119 12.85 4.32 17.88
C GLN A 119 12.37 5.77 17.96
N LEU A 120 13.27 6.75 18.08
CA LEU A 120 12.89 8.17 18.03
C LEU A 120 12.25 8.56 16.70
N ALA A 121 12.76 8.05 15.57
CA ALA A 121 12.14 8.27 14.25
C ALA A 121 10.74 7.63 14.17
N TYR A 122 10.61 6.38 14.66
CA TYR A 122 9.33 5.69 14.68
C TYR A 122 8.29 6.41 15.56
N ASP A 123 8.68 6.80 16.78
CA ASP A 123 7.82 7.50 17.74
C ASP A 123 7.41 8.89 17.22
N TYR A 124 8.31 9.58 16.51
CA TYR A 124 7.95 10.80 15.80
C TYR A 124 6.82 10.54 14.81
N ALA A 125 6.93 9.50 13.97
CA ALA A 125 5.89 9.20 13.00
C ALA A 125 4.55 8.84 13.65
N MET A 126 4.59 8.09 14.75
CA MET A 126 3.41 7.78 15.56
C MET A 126 2.71 9.04 16.08
N ALA A 127 3.46 10.07 16.48
CA ALA A 127 2.91 11.30 17.00
C ALA A 127 2.42 12.28 15.90
N ASN A 128 3.01 12.23 14.70
CA ASN A 128 2.85 13.26 13.67
C ASN A 128 2.03 12.82 12.46
N SER A 129 1.78 11.53 12.24
CA SER A 129 0.84 11.12 11.19
C SER A 129 -0.58 11.60 11.47
N ASN A 130 -1.38 11.68 10.41
CA ASN A 130 -2.76 12.16 10.48
C ASN A 130 -3.57 11.30 11.45
N GLU A 131 -3.36 9.98 11.42
CA GLU A 131 -4.07 9.02 12.28
C GLU A 131 -3.43 8.78 13.65
N LYS A 132 -2.37 9.53 14.01
CA LYS A 132 -1.58 9.30 15.23
C LYS A 132 -1.10 7.86 15.35
N GLY A 133 -0.61 7.36 14.22
CA GLY A 133 -0.18 6.00 13.94
C GLY A 133 -0.32 5.63 12.46
N PRO A 134 0.00 4.37 12.10
CA PRO A 134 -0.10 3.86 10.73
C PRO A 134 -1.53 3.64 10.19
N CYS A 135 -2.55 3.66 11.06
CA CYS A 135 -3.98 3.70 10.70
C CYS A 135 -4.78 4.22 11.91
N CYS A 136 -6.03 4.60 11.71
CA CYS A 136 -6.94 5.10 12.74
C CYS A 136 -7.27 4.09 13.85
N CYS A 137 -7.05 2.79 13.62
CA CYS A 137 -7.31 1.74 14.58
C CYS A 137 -6.25 0.64 14.52
N LYS A 138 -6.09 -0.13 15.60
CA LYS A 138 -5.17 -1.28 15.69
C LYS A 138 -5.68 -2.53 14.96
N CYS A 139 -6.15 -2.37 13.73
CA CYS A 139 -6.52 -3.47 12.83
C CYS A 139 -5.28 -4.04 12.12
N TRP A 140 -5.46 -5.00 11.21
CA TRP A 140 -4.37 -5.59 10.41
C TRP A 140 -3.43 -4.54 9.81
N ARG A 141 -4.00 -3.43 9.33
CA ARG A 141 -3.31 -2.36 8.63
C ARG A 141 -2.33 -1.61 9.53
N TRP A 142 -2.68 -1.44 10.81
CA TRP A 142 -1.77 -0.88 11.81
C TRP A 142 -0.49 -1.71 11.93
N TYR A 143 -0.62 -3.04 11.97
CA TYR A 143 0.52 -3.93 12.13
C TYR A 143 1.35 -4.02 10.85
N VAL A 144 0.70 -4.12 9.69
CA VAL A 144 1.37 -4.07 8.38
C VAL A 144 2.16 -2.79 8.21
N TYR A 145 1.52 -1.63 8.33
CA TYR A 145 2.17 -0.35 8.05
C TYR A 145 3.09 0.10 9.20
N GLY A 146 2.82 -0.31 10.44
CA GLY A 146 3.78 -0.18 11.54
C GLY A 146 5.05 -0.98 11.26
N GLY A 147 4.92 -2.22 10.79
CA GLY A 147 6.05 -3.03 10.37
C GLY A 147 6.79 -2.44 9.16
N LEU A 148 6.05 -1.89 8.19
CA LEU A 148 6.65 -1.11 7.10
C LEU A 148 7.46 0.07 7.62
N GLY A 149 6.93 0.87 8.55
CA GLY A 149 7.67 1.99 9.14
C GLY A 149 8.98 1.54 9.78
N LYS A 150 8.97 0.44 10.55
CA LYS A 150 10.19 -0.14 11.13
C LYS A 150 11.18 -0.59 10.06
N LEU A 151 10.70 -1.31 9.05
CA LEU A 151 11.53 -1.76 7.93
C LEU A 151 12.16 -0.58 7.19
N LEU A 152 11.39 0.49 6.93
CA LEU A 152 11.88 1.69 6.25
C LEU A 152 13.01 2.38 7.04
N ILE A 153 12.84 2.50 8.35
CA ILE A 153 13.87 3.07 9.23
C ILE A 153 15.13 2.19 9.23
N GLN A 154 14.99 0.87 9.38
CA GLN A 154 16.13 -0.04 9.50
C GLN A 154 16.88 -0.24 8.19
N LYS A 155 16.15 -0.46 7.09
CA LYS A 155 16.71 -0.85 5.79
C LYS A 155 17.09 0.35 4.93
N TYR A 156 16.29 1.42 4.99
CA TYR A 156 16.43 2.57 4.10
C TYR A 156 16.83 3.86 4.84
N GLY A 157 16.95 3.83 6.17
CA GLY A 157 17.38 4.98 6.97
C GLY A 157 16.36 6.11 6.99
N PHE A 158 15.07 5.81 6.83
CA PHE A 158 14.02 6.82 6.83
C PHE A 158 13.97 7.59 8.15
N THR A 159 13.77 8.91 8.07
CA THR A 159 13.48 9.75 9.24
C THR A 159 12.01 9.61 9.66
N GLY A 160 11.67 10.15 10.84
CA GLY A 160 10.28 10.15 11.30
C GLY A 160 9.34 10.91 10.37
N GLU A 161 9.80 12.00 9.75
CA GLU A 161 9.05 12.76 8.76
C GLU A 161 8.76 11.94 7.50
N GLN A 162 9.75 11.19 7.01
CA GLN A 162 9.57 10.34 5.82
C GLN A 162 8.60 9.18 6.10
N VAL A 163 8.69 8.56 7.28
CA VAL A 163 7.70 7.54 7.68
C VAL A 163 6.31 8.15 7.84
N THR A 164 6.21 9.35 8.41
CA THR A 164 4.95 10.10 8.52
C THR A 164 4.29 10.30 7.15
N GLU A 165 5.06 10.76 6.17
CA GLU A 165 4.58 10.98 4.81
C GLU A 165 4.12 9.68 4.16
N VAL A 166 4.92 8.61 4.26
CA VAL A 166 4.54 7.29 3.74
C VAL A 166 3.24 6.81 4.38
N TRP A 167 3.07 6.93 5.70
CA TRP A 167 1.82 6.51 6.37
C TRP A 167 0.62 7.35 5.95
N ASN A 168 0.77 8.67 5.82
CA ASN A 168 -0.32 9.55 5.40
C ASN A 168 -0.78 9.25 3.96
N LEU A 169 0.18 9.05 3.05
CA LEU A 169 -0.12 8.62 1.68
C LEU A 169 -0.69 7.20 1.64
N SER A 170 -0.19 6.32 2.50
CA SER A 170 -0.59 4.93 2.53
C SER A 170 -1.89 4.67 3.28
N ASP A 171 -2.52 5.69 3.88
CA ASP A 171 -3.72 5.53 4.69
C ASP A 171 -4.90 4.98 3.87
N GLY A 172 -5.20 3.70 4.08
CA GLY A 172 -6.33 3.00 3.47
C GLY A 172 -7.53 2.84 4.40
N CYS A 173 -7.62 3.60 5.49
CA CYS A 173 -8.75 3.49 6.43
C CYS A 173 -10.04 4.10 5.79
N GLY A 174 -9.91 4.98 4.78
CA GLY A 174 -10.99 5.59 3.99
C GLY A 174 -11.31 7.05 4.36
N GLY A 175 -12.41 7.59 3.83
CA GLY A 175 -12.91 8.95 4.11
C GLY A 175 -12.25 10.06 3.28
N ALA A 176 -12.89 11.24 3.25
CA ALA A 176 -12.50 12.38 2.40
C ALA A 176 -11.25 13.18 2.88
N GLY A 177 -10.55 12.71 3.91
CA GLY A 177 -9.45 13.46 4.56
C GLY A 177 -9.81 13.96 5.95
N ASP A 178 -8.82 14.54 6.63
CA ASP A 178 -8.81 15.07 8.01
C ASP A 178 -10.04 14.74 8.85
N HIS A 179 -9.99 13.56 9.49
CA HIS A 179 -10.92 13.11 10.52
C HIS A 179 -12.40 13.27 10.15
N ALA A 180 -12.88 12.41 9.25
CA ALA A 180 -14.30 12.06 9.23
C ALA A 180 -14.66 11.21 10.48
N GLY A 181 -14.67 11.85 11.66
CA GLY A 181 -15.46 11.46 12.82
C GLY A 181 -15.29 10.03 13.36
N HIS A 182 -14.08 9.48 13.40
CA HIS A 182 -13.84 8.27 14.19
C HIS A 182 -13.71 8.65 15.67
N GLU A 183 -14.85 8.77 16.37
CA GLU A 183 -14.85 8.58 17.81
C GLU A 183 -14.20 7.22 18.09
N ALA A 184 -13.03 7.23 18.73
CA ALA A 184 -12.37 6.03 19.17
C ALA A 184 -13.34 5.22 20.04
N PRO A 185 -13.64 3.95 19.74
CA PRO A 185 -14.33 3.13 20.70
C PRO A 185 -13.43 3.03 21.94
N ASP A 186 -13.97 3.44 23.08
CA ASP A 186 -13.33 3.44 24.39
C ASP A 186 -12.38 2.24 24.56
N ALA A 187 -11.15 2.51 24.99
CA ALA A 187 -10.13 1.54 25.37
C ALA A 187 -10.50 0.72 26.63
N ALA A 188 -11.78 0.42 26.84
CA ALA A 188 -12.35 -0.15 28.05
C ALA A 188 -13.16 -1.45 27.81
N LYS A 189 -12.96 -2.15 26.68
CA LYS A 189 -13.68 -3.42 26.41
C LYS A 189 -12.80 -4.57 25.90
N GLU A 190 -11.59 -4.71 26.44
CA GLU A 190 -10.88 -6.00 26.44
C GLU A 190 -10.72 -6.52 27.88
N THR A 191 -11.86 -6.89 28.47
CA THR A 191 -11.91 -8.00 29.41
C THR A 191 -12.97 -8.96 28.90
N PHE A 192 -12.53 -10.06 28.27
CA PHE A 192 -12.98 -11.45 28.43
C PHE A 192 -12.32 -12.31 27.35
#